data_AF-A0A7S3UZX4-F1
#
_entry.id   AF-A0A7S3UZX4-F1
#
_cell.length_a   1.000
_cell.length_b   1.000
_cell.length_c   1.000
_cell.angle_alpha   90.00
_cell.angle_beta   90.00
_cell.angle_gamma   90.00
#
_symmetry.space_group_name_H-M   'P 1'
#
loop_
_entity.id
_entity.type
_entity.pdbx_description
1 polymer ?
#
loop_
_entity_poly.entity_id
_entity_poly.type
_entity_poly.pdbx_seq_one_letter_code
_entity_poly.pdbx_strand_id
1 'polypeptide(L)'
;LNEKMASSILGQAFRKSALKNGLSSATPLLRPYARASIRGLKKNAFVEEWNGKREITEQTFTYTGQTTRSLLMWMGVFPAFVYVMTKGELEKRDASKGKRREYM
;
A
#
# COMPACT_ATOMS: atom_id res chain seq x y z
N LEU A 1 26.36 -50.90 -26.94
CA LEU A 1 27.06 -50.09 -25.91
C LEU A 1 26.83 -48.58 -26.11
N ASN A 2 25.58 -48.14 -26.37
CA ASN A 2 25.33 -46.76 -26.87
C ASN A 2 24.02 -46.10 -26.38
N GLU A 3 23.41 -46.55 -25.28
CA GLU A 3 22.25 -45.84 -24.69
C GLU A 3 22.53 -45.25 -23.30
N LYS A 4 23.40 -45.89 -22.51
CA LYS A 4 23.72 -45.42 -21.15
C LYS A 4 24.60 -44.16 -21.10
N MET A 5 25.30 -43.83 -22.20
CA MET A 5 26.13 -42.62 -22.29
C MET A 5 25.31 -41.37 -22.63
N ALA A 6 24.28 -41.51 -23.48
CA ALA A 6 23.45 -40.39 -23.92
C ALA A 6 22.58 -39.83 -22.78
N SER A 7 22.06 -40.71 -21.91
CA SER A 7 21.26 -40.31 -20.74
C SER A 7 22.09 -39.61 -19.65
N SER A 8 23.39 -39.93 -19.54
CA SER A 8 24.31 -39.24 -18.62
C SER A 8 24.63 -37.81 -19.08
N ILE A 9 24.79 -37.59 -20.38
CA ILE A 9 25.11 -36.26 -20.93
C ILE A 9 23.88 -35.34 -20.88
N LEU A 10 22.69 -35.86 -21.22
CA LEU A 10 21.43 -35.11 -21.11
C LEU A 10 21.06 -34.79 -19.65
N GLY A 11 21.30 -35.71 -18.71
CA GLY A 11 21.10 -35.47 -17.27
C GLY A 11 22.05 -34.40 -16.69
N GLN A 12 23.30 -34.35 -17.15
CA GLN A 12 24.26 -33.31 -16.74
C GLN A 12 23.97 -31.95 -17.36
N ALA A 13 23.46 -31.90 -18.60
CA ALA A 13 23.06 -30.65 -19.25
C ALA A 13 21.81 -30.03 -18.59
N PHE A 14 20.83 -30.84 -18.18
CA PHE A 14 19.63 -30.34 -17.51
C PHE A 14 19.90 -29.81 -16.10
N ARG A 15 20.84 -30.42 -15.35
CA ARG A 15 21.26 -29.93 -14.03
C ARG A 15 22.01 -28.59 -14.08
N LYS A 16 22.77 -28.30 -15.15
CA LYS A 16 23.47 -27.02 -15.29
C LYS A 16 22.53 -25.86 -15.64
N SER A 17 21.42 -26.13 -16.33
CA SER A 17 20.41 -25.12 -16.67
C SER A 17 19.51 -24.74 -15.48
N ALA A 18 19.24 -25.67 -14.56
CA ALA A 18 18.45 -25.41 -13.35
C ALA A 18 19.20 -24.55 -12.30
N LEU A 19 20.53 -24.62 -12.26
CA LEU A 19 21.35 -23.80 -11.36
C LEU A 19 21.58 -22.37 -11.86
N LYS A 20 21.34 -22.08 -13.15
CA LYS A 20 21.49 -20.71 -13.70
C LYS A 20 20.26 -19.81 -13.49
N ASN A 21 19.08 -20.40 -13.27
CA ASN A 21 17.82 -19.64 -13.18
C ASN A 21 17.19 -19.65 -11.77
N GLY A 22 17.86 -20.23 -10.78
CA GLY A 22 17.38 -20.35 -9.40
C GLY A 22 18.07 -19.45 -8.36
N LEU A 23 18.96 -18.55 -8.78
CA LEU A 23 19.75 -17.72 -7.86
C LEU A 23 19.80 -16.25 -8.30
N SER A 24 18.64 -15.62 -8.31
CA SER A 24 18.53 -14.18 -8.05
C SER A 24 17.47 -14.05 -6.96
N SER A 25 17.77 -14.53 -5.76
CA SER A 25 18.24 -13.65 -4.67
C SER A 25 17.59 -12.28 -4.78
N ALA A 26 16.55 -12.09 -3.99
CA ALA A 26 16.18 -10.79 -3.45
C ALA A 26 17.44 -10.15 -2.86
N THR A 27 18.20 -9.47 -3.70
CA THR A 27 19.23 -8.54 -3.28
C THR A 27 18.48 -7.24 -3.08
N PRO A 28 18.20 -6.79 -1.84
CA PRO A 28 17.84 -5.41 -1.67
C PRO A 28 19.04 -4.62 -2.23
N LEU A 29 18.79 -3.89 -3.32
CA LEU A 29 19.74 -2.91 -3.82
C LEU A 29 19.97 -1.94 -2.67
N LEU A 30 21.05 -2.15 -1.93
CA LEU A 30 21.62 -1.19 -1.00
C LEU A 30 22.03 0.00 -1.87
N ARG A 31 21.08 0.90 -2.15
CA ARG A 31 21.40 2.22 -2.68
C ARG A 31 22.42 2.82 -1.71
N PRO A 32 23.54 3.37 -2.20
CA PRO A 32 24.41 4.16 -1.35
C PRO A 32 23.57 5.35 -0.86
N TYR A 33 23.15 5.26 0.39
CA TYR A 33 22.54 6.34 1.14
C TYR A 33 23.57 7.46 1.20
N ALA A 34 23.49 8.40 0.26
CA ALA A 34 24.26 9.62 0.30
C ALA A 34 23.96 10.30 1.65
N ARG A 35 25.00 10.30 2.48
CA ARG A 35 25.00 10.53 3.91
C ARG A 35 24.87 12.02 4.20
N ALA A 36 23.66 12.55 4.16
CA ALA A 36 23.35 13.78 4.89
C ALA A 36 23.08 13.40 6.35
N SER A 37 24.13 13.20 7.14
CA SER A 37 23.99 13.04 8.59
C SER A 37 23.85 14.41 9.24
N ILE A 38 22.65 14.74 9.71
CA ILE A 38 22.53 15.65 10.85
C ILE A 38 23.24 14.94 12.00
N ARG A 39 24.39 15.47 12.44
CA ARG A 39 25.31 14.81 13.36
C ARG A 39 24.57 14.46 14.66
N GLY A 40 24.46 13.16 14.98
CA GLY A 40 23.89 12.66 16.25
C GLY A 40 22.65 11.77 16.13
N LEU A 41 21.97 11.74 14.98
CA LEU A 41 20.80 10.87 14.78
C LEU A 41 21.19 9.57 14.09
N LYS A 42 21.04 8.44 14.80
CA LYS A 42 21.18 7.10 14.22
C LYS A 42 19.95 6.81 13.36
N LYS A 43 20.14 6.77 12.05
CA LYS A 43 19.08 6.42 11.09
C LYS A 43 18.62 4.98 11.34
N ASN A 44 17.31 4.79 11.49
CA ASN A 44 16.69 3.48 11.55
C ASN A 44 16.18 3.10 10.16
N ALA A 45 16.77 2.06 9.57
CA ALA A 45 16.46 1.60 8.21
C ALA A 45 14.96 1.28 8.03
N PHE A 46 14.31 0.69 9.05
CA PHE A 46 12.89 0.35 8.98
C PHE A 46 11.99 1.59 8.93
N VAL A 47 12.38 2.65 9.65
CA VAL A 47 11.62 3.90 9.69
C VAL A 47 11.77 4.67 8.38
N GLU A 48 12.99 4.70 7.83
CA GLU A 48 13.21 5.35 6.53
C GLU A 48 12.52 4.61 5.39
N GLU A 49 12.53 3.27 5.39
CA GLU A 49 11.80 2.49 4.39
C GLU A 49 10.28 2.70 4.51
N TRP A 50 9.75 2.71 5.75
CA TRP A 50 8.33 2.98 5.98
C TRP A 50 7.93 4.39 5.53
N ASN A 51 8.75 5.40 5.83
CA ASN A 51 8.53 6.77 5.35
C ASN A 51 8.55 6.84 3.82
N GLY A 52 9.55 6.21 3.17
CA GLY A 52 9.63 6.18 1.71
C GLY A 52 8.39 5.54 1.06
N LYS A 53 7.85 4.47 1.64
CA LYS A 53 6.60 3.85 1.17
C LYS A 53 5.39 4.78 1.30
N ARG A 54 5.33 5.59 2.36
CA ARG A 54 4.26 6.58 2.57
C ARG A 54 4.32 7.73 1.57
N GLU A 55 5.52 8.19 1.25
CA GLU A 55 5.71 9.28 0.27
C GLU A 55 5.27 8.87 -1.14
N ILE A 56 5.40 7.60 -1.49
CA ILE A 56 5.10 7.07 -2.84
C ILE A 56 3.70 6.43 -2.88
N THR A 57 2.86 6.63 -1.85
CA THR A 57 1.56 5.98 -1.76
C THR A 57 0.63 6.38 -2.90
N GLU A 58 0.70 7.62 -3.38
CA GLU A 58 -0.11 8.11 -4.51
C GLU A 58 0.21 7.41 -5.84
N GLN A 59 1.48 7.07 -6.06
CA GLN A 59 1.92 6.39 -7.29
C GLN A 59 1.63 4.88 -7.26
N THR A 60 1.54 4.31 -6.06
CA THR A 60 1.27 2.87 -5.86
C THR A 60 -0.20 2.58 -5.56
N PHE A 61 -1.03 3.62 -5.46
CA PHE A 61 -2.45 3.47 -5.17
C PHE A 61 -3.16 2.83 -6.36
N THR A 62 -3.82 1.70 -6.10
CA THR A 62 -4.61 0.98 -7.11
C THR A 62 -6.06 0.92 -6.69
N TYR A 63 -6.95 1.30 -7.61
CA TYR A 63 -8.39 1.19 -7.41
C TYR A 63 -8.80 -0.28 -7.53
N THR A 64 -9.06 -0.90 -6.38
CA THR A 64 -9.65 -2.22 -6.25
C THR A 64 -11.06 -2.07 -5.71
N GLY A 65 -11.95 -3.04 -5.95
CA GLY A 65 -13.33 -2.98 -5.45
C GLY A 65 -13.41 -2.72 -3.93
N GLN A 66 -12.46 -3.26 -3.17
CA GLN A 66 -12.36 -3.02 -1.73
C GLN A 66 -11.91 -1.60 -1.37
N THR A 67 -10.90 -1.04 -2.04
CA THR A 67 -10.41 0.32 -1.76
C THR A 67 -11.45 1.36 -2.17
N THR A 68 -12.09 1.18 -3.32
CA THR A 68 -13.18 2.04 -3.79
C THR A 68 -14.37 2.04 -2.84
N ARG A 69 -14.79 0.86 -2.33
CA ARG A 69 -15.88 0.79 -1.34
C ARG A 69 -15.53 1.53 -0.06
N SER A 70 -14.31 1.37 0.43
CA SER A 70 -13.82 2.07 1.62
C SER A 70 -13.82 3.58 1.40
N LEU A 71 -13.29 4.03 0.25
CA LEU A 71 -13.22 5.45 -0.09
C LEU A 71 -14.61 6.09 -0.16
N LEU A 72 -15.57 5.43 -0.81
CA LEU A 72 -16.97 5.90 -0.90
C LEU A 72 -17.64 5.96 0.47
N MET A 73 -17.37 4.99 1.35
CA MET A 73 -17.92 4.97 2.69
C MET A 73 -17.41 6.15 3.52
N TRP A 74 -16.11 6.43 3.46
CA TRP A 74 -15.49 7.49 4.26
C TRP A 74 -15.66 8.90 3.69
N MET A 75 -15.70 9.04 2.36
CA MET A 75 -15.84 10.36 1.72
C MET A 75 -17.29 10.74 1.41
N GLY A 76 -18.17 9.77 1.19
CA GLY A 76 -19.56 10.03 0.81
C GLY A 76 -20.53 9.72 1.95
N VAL A 77 -20.58 8.45 2.35
CA VAL A 77 -21.61 7.96 3.28
C VAL A 77 -21.45 8.58 4.67
N PHE A 78 -20.24 8.56 5.22
CA PHE A 78 -20.00 9.05 6.57
C PHE A 78 -20.29 10.57 6.71
N PRO A 79 -19.80 11.46 5.83
CA PRO A 79 -20.13 12.88 5.92
C PRO A 79 -21.62 13.17 5.73
N ALA A 80 -22.28 12.48 4.79
CA ALA A 80 -23.73 12.63 4.58
C ALA A 80 -24.52 12.19 5.82
N PHE A 81 -24.13 11.08 6.44
CA PHE A 81 -24.73 10.59 7.68
C PHE A 81 -24.58 11.62 8.82
N VAL A 82 -23.38 12.14 9.03
CA VAL A 82 -23.11 13.16 10.06
C VAL A 82 -23.94 14.42 9.79
N TYR A 83 -24.04 14.85 8.52
CA TYR A 83 -24.85 16.01 8.14
C TYR A 83 -26.34 15.80 8.49
N VAL A 84 -26.92 14.66 8.10
CA VAL A 84 -28.34 14.37 8.36
C VAL A 84 -28.62 14.28 9.85
N MET A 85 -27.77 13.62 10.62
CA MET A 85 -27.91 13.54 12.08
C MET A 85 -27.83 14.92 12.74
N THR A 86 -26.84 15.72 12.34
CA THR A 86 -26.64 17.07 12.87
C THR A 86 -27.83 17.98 12.51
N LYS A 87 -28.30 17.91 11.26
CA LYS A 87 -29.48 18.64 10.80
C LYS A 87 -30.73 18.26 11.60
N GLY A 88 -30.96 16.96 11.80
CA GLY A 88 -32.10 16.47 12.58
C GLY A 88 -32.06 16.92 14.05
N GLU A 89 -30.89 16.98 14.67
CA GLU A 89 -30.76 17.54 16.03
C GLU A 89 -31.01 19.05 16.08
N LEU A 90 -30.50 19.79 15.09
CA LEU A 90 -30.72 21.24 14.97
C LEU A 90 -32.21 21.55 14.81
N GLU A 91 -32.90 20.86 13.91
CA GLU A 91 -34.34 21.04 13.68
C GLU A 91 -35.15 20.75 14.94
N LYS A 92 -34.83 19.69 15.69
CA LYS A 92 -35.48 19.38 16.97
C LYS A 92 -35.28 20.48 18.01
N ARG A 93 -34.06 21.02 18.12
CA ARG A 93 -33.72 22.12 19.05
C ARG A 93 -34.36 23.44 18.66
N ASP A 94 -34.50 23.70 17.37
CA ASP A 94 -35.14 24.93 16.89
C ASP A 94 -36.66 24.85 17.07
N ALA A 95 -37.27 23.68 16.82
CA ALA A 95 -38.67 23.40 17.11
C ALA A 95 -38.99 23.59 18.60
N SER A 96 -38.13 23.10 19.51
CA SER A 96 -38.32 23.29 20.96
C SER A 96 -38.19 24.76 21.39
N LYS A 97 -37.55 25.60 20.58
CA LYS A 97 -37.35 27.05 20.83
C LYS A 97 -38.33 27.93 20.05
N GLY A 98 -39.25 27.33 19.28
CA GLY A 98 -40.22 28.07 18.45
C GLY A 98 -39.60 28.86 17.29
N LYS A 99 -38.36 28.57 16.89
CA LYS A 99 -37.69 29.24 15.77
C LYS A 99 -37.84 28.38 14.51
N ARG A 100 -38.50 28.88 13.46
CA ARG A 100 -38.40 28.25 12.12
C ARG A 100 -37.16 28.80 11.43
N ARG A 101 -36.24 27.91 11.04
CA ARG A 101 -35.18 28.27 10.10
C ARG A 101 -35.72 28.07 8.68
N GLU A 102 -35.83 29.15 7.93
CA GLU A 102 -35.94 29.06 6.48
C GLU A 102 -34.57 28.62 5.95
N TYR A 103 -34.52 27.41 5.43
CA TYR A 103 -33.38 26.97 4.64
C TYR A 103 -33.69 27.34 3.19
N MET A 104 -32.99 28.36 2.67
CA MET A 104 -32.98 28.70 1.24
C MET A 104 -32.32 27.61 0.42
#